data_AF-A0A940M126-F1
#
_entry.id   AF-A0A940M126-F1
#
_cell.length_a   1.000
_cell.length_b   1.000
_cell.length_c   1.000
_cell.angle_alpha   90.00
_cell.angle_beta   90.00
_cell.angle_gamma   90.00
#
_symmetry.space_group_name_H-M   'P 1'
#
loop_
_entity.id
_entity.type
_entity.pdbx_description
1 polymer ?
#
loop_
_entity_poly.entity_id
_entity_poly.type
_entity_poly.pdbx_seq_one_letter_code
_entity_poly.pdbx_strand_id
1 'polypeptide(L)'
;MIVLEGAPALSPFRRQRLESRLQSLVPGLRIEGAWHVYLVQPGDAAPDPSALHRILQAGDAEAPRADGAQSRYVVPRLGTRSPWSSKATELLQGAGLPVARVERGLRLDLVGWPQDAATRTALAKLLHDPMTQSLLASRDDAQALFASPARKPLERIALADLEGANRRLGLALADDEIEYLRARYAELGRDPSDVELMMFAQ
;
A
#
# COMPACT_ATOMS: atom_id res chain seq x y z
N MET A 1 -7.69 -14.20 0.86
CA MET A 1 -6.53 -13.79 1.68
C MET A 1 -6.61 -14.48 3.02
N ILE A 2 -5.48 -14.93 3.57
CA ILE A 2 -5.33 -15.41 4.95
C ILE A 2 -4.79 -14.24 5.79
N VAL A 3 -5.31 -14.05 6.99
CA VAL A 3 -4.86 -13.00 7.92
C VAL A 3 -4.39 -13.66 9.21
N LEU A 4 -3.17 -13.35 9.62
CA LEU A 4 -2.56 -13.86 10.84
C LEU A 4 -2.20 -12.69 11.76
N GLU A 5 -2.46 -12.84 13.06
CA GLU A 5 -2.03 -11.89 14.07
C GLU A 5 -0.68 -12.31 14.65
N GLY A 6 0.26 -11.37 14.67
CA GLY A 6 1.59 -11.54 15.20
C GLY A 6 1.76 -10.92 16.59
N ALA A 7 3.02 -10.75 16.97
CA ALA A 7 3.38 -10.14 18.25
C ALA A 7 2.87 -8.68 18.39
N PRO A 8 2.73 -8.18 19.64
CA PRO A 8 2.49 -6.77 19.91
C PRO A 8 3.53 -5.88 19.22
N ALA A 9 3.08 -4.84 18.50
CA ALA A 9 3.92 -4.07 17.58
C ALA A 9 4.53 -2.79 18.19
N LEU A 10 3.89 -2.23 19.22
CA LEU A 10 4.34 -0.98 19.86
C LEU A 10 4.87 -1.26 21.26
N SER A 11 6.10 -0.82 21.52
CA SER A 11 6.61 -0.75 22.89
C SER A 11 5.79 0.25 23.72
N PRO A 12 5.75 0.12 25.06
CA PRO A 12 4.97 1.01 25.92
C PRO A 12 5.23 2.49 25.67
N PHE A 13 6.51 2.87 25.52
CA PHE A 13 6.91 4.24 25.21
C PHE A 13 6.39 4.73 23.85
N ARG A 14 6.48 3.90 22.79
CA ARG A 14 5.98 4.27 21.45
C ARG A 14 4.47 4.40 21.43
N ARG A 15 3.75 3.51 22.12
CA ARG A 15 2.29 3.57 22.29
C ARG A 15 1.90 4.86 23.00
N GLN A 16 2.50 5.16 24.15
CA GLN A 16 2.20 6.37 24.91
C GLN A 16 2.48 7.64 24.08
N ARG A 17 3.61 7.71 23.39
CA ARG A 17 3.95 8.86 22.54
C ARG A 17 2.95 9.06 21.41
N LEU A 18 2.51 7.98 20.75
CA LEU A 18 1.49 8.06 19.71
C LEU A 18 0.14 8.48 20.30
N GLU A 19 -0.27 7.87 21.41
CA GLU A 19 -1.52 8.19 22.11
C GLU A 19 -1.57 9.67 22.52
N SER A 20 -0.52 10.23 23.12
CA SER A 20 -0.47 11.65 23.50
C SER A 20 -0.64 12.58 22.28
N ARG A 21 -0.12 12.20 21.11
CA ARG A 21 -0.32 12.96 19.87
C ARG A 21 -1.74 12.85 19.34
N LEU A 22 -2.40 11.71 19.51
CA LEU A 22 -3.80 11.55 19.12
C LEU A 22 -4.73 12.32 20.08
N GLN A 23 -4.39 12.33 21.37
CA GLN A 23 -5.13 13.03 22.42
C GLN A 23 -5.08 14.55 22.31
N SER A 24 -4.07 15.13 21.66
CA SER A 24 -4.05 16.56 21.37
C SER A 24 -5.12 16.98 20.36
N LEU A 25 -5.65 16.05 19.56
CA LEU A 25 -6.79 16.27 18.68
C LEU A 25 -8.10 15.78 19.31
N VAL A 26 -8.08 14.62 19.98
CA VAL A 26 -9.26 14.00 20.61
C VAL A 26 -8.90 13.52 22.01
N PRO A 27 -9.16 14.31 23.07
CA PRO A 27 -8.70 14.00 24.43
C PRO A 27 -9.11 12.62 24.98
N GLY A 28 -10.26 12.09 24.54
CA GLY A 28 -10.75 10.78 24.97
C GLY A 28 -10.18 9.58 24.18
N LEU A 29 -9.37 9.82 23.15
CA LEU A 29 -8.87 8.76 22.28
C LEU A 29 -7.74 7.98 22.96
N ARG A 30 -7.87 6.66 22.98
CA ARG A 30 -6.88 5.74 23.56
C ARG A 30 -6.56 4.61 22.60
N ILE A 31 -5.31 4.16 22.62
CA ILE A 31 -4.87 2.94 21.94
C ILE A 31 -5.00 1.83 22.96
N GLU A 32 -5.88 0.86 22.75
CA GLU A 32 -6.05 -0.29 23.65
C GLU A 32 -5.05 -1.41 23.32
N GLY A 33 -4.75 -1.59 22.03
CA GLY A 33 -3.77 -2.55 21.60
C GLY A 33 -3.23 -2.28 20.20
N ALA A 34 -2.09 -2.91 19.93
CA ALA A 34 -1.35 -2.74 18.69
C ALA A 34 -0.61 -4.03 18.34
N TRP A 35 -0.94 -4.63 17.20
CA TRP A 35 -0.39 -5.93 16.79
C TRP A 35 0.14 -5.87 15.38
N HIS A 36 1.24 -6.59 15.14
CA HIS A 36 1.60 -6.91 13.76
C HIS A 36 0.54 -7.82 13.17
N VAL A 37 0.19 -7.56 11.91
CA VAL A 37 -0.69 -8.45 11.15
C VAL A 37 0.02 -8.88 9.88
N TYR A 38 -0.13 -10.14 9.51
CA TYR A 38 0.43 -10.70 8.30
C TYR A 38 -0.71 -11.08 7.36
N LEU A 39 -0.67 -10.51 6.17
CA LEU A 39 -1.68 -10.71 5.14
C LEU A 39 -1.06 -11.60 4.07
N VAL A 40 -1.59 -12.80 3.89
CA VAL A 40 -1.04 -13.80 2.99
C VAL A 40 -2.02 -14.02 1.83
N GLN A 41 -1.53 -13.82 0.61
CA GLN A 41 -2.17 -14.24 -0.62
C GLN A 41 -1.63 -15.64 -0.96
N PRO A 42 -2.45 -16.70 -0.85
CA PRO A 42 -2.10 -18.02 -1.35
C PRO A 42 -1.77 -17.98 -2.84
N GLY A 43 -0.90 -18.90 -3.29
CA GLY A 43 -0.69 -19.19 -4.70
C GLY A 43 -1.74 -20.16 -5.22
N ASP A 44 -1.31 -21.11 -6.05
CA ASP A 44 -2.19 -22.09 -6.70
C ASP A 44 -2.77 -23.14 -5.74
N ALA A 45 -2.22 -23.25 -4.54
CA ALA A 45 -2.68 -24.14 -3.48
C ALA A 45 -2.70 -23.45 -2.12
N ALA A 46 -3.49 -23.99 -1.20
CA ALA A 46 -3.51 -23.50 0.18
C ALA A 46 -2.18 -23.86 0.89
N PRO A 47 -1.46 -22.89 1.48
CA PRO A 47 -0.27 -23.18 2.27
C PRO A 47 -0.63 -23.88 3.59
N ASP A 48 0.29 -24.70 4.10
CA ASP A 48 0.15 -25.33 5.43
C ASP A 48 0.07 -24.26 6.53
N PRO A 49 -1.06 -24.17 7.27
CA PRO A 49 -1.22 -23.19 8.35
C PRO A 49 -0.15 -23.34 9.44
N SER A 50 0.25 -24.57 9.78
CA SER A 50 1.20 -24.82 10.88
C SER A 50 2.61 -24.30 10.55
N ALA A 51 3.00 -24.41 9.28
CA ALA A 51 4.24 -23.85 8.78
C ALA A 51 4.18 -22.32 8.72
N LEU A 52 3.07 -21.74 8.26
CA LEU A 52 2.86 -20.29 8.27
C LEU A 52 2.97 -19.71 9.69
N HIS A 53 2.29 -20.31 10.67
CA HIS A 53 2.34 -19.88 12.06
C HIS A 53 3.75 -19.91 12.62
N ARG A 54 4.52 -20.96 12.30
CA ARG A 54 5.89 -21.13 12.78
C ARG A 54 6.86 -20.12 12.17
N ILE A 55 6.79 -19.89 10.86
CA ILE A 55 7.71 -19.00 10.15
C ILE A 55 7.39 -17.54 10.46
N LEU A 56 6.10 -17.16 10.45
CA LEU A 56 5.68 -15.78 10.72
C LEU A 56 5.56 -15.47 12.22
N GLN A 57 5.68 -16.49 13.08
CA GLN A 57 5.47 -16.40 14.52
C GLN A 57 4.14 -15.71 14.84
N ALA A 58 3.08 -16.24 14.23
CA ALA A 58 1.75 -15.65 14.20
C ALA A 58 0.67 -16.72 14.34
N GLY A 59 -0.55 -16.32 14.69
CA GLY A 59 -1.70 -17.23 14.82
C GLY A 59 -2.95 -16.70 14.13
N ASP A 60 -3.96 -17.57 14.00
CA ASP A 60 -5.27 -17.20 13.44
C ASP A 60 -6.15 -16.46 14.44
N ALA A 61 -5.85 -16.61 15.74
CA ALA A 61 -6.62 -15.98 16.80
C ALA A 61 -6.26 -14.50 16.90
N GLU A 62 -7.26 -13.65 16.66
CA GLU A 62 -7.18 -12.22 16.94
C GLU A 62 -7.38 -11.96 18.43
N ALA A 63 -6.55 -11.10 19.02
CA ALA A 63 -6.75 -10.63 20.38
C ALA A 63 -8.14 -9.97 20.51
N PRO A 64 -8.87 -10.28 21.60
CA PRO A 64 -10.19 -9.74 21.83
C PRO A 64 -10.11 -8.22 21.93
N ARG A 65 -11.08 -7.58 21.30
CA ARG A 65 -11.20 -6.14 21.28
C ARG A 65 -11.99 -5.66 22.49
N ALA A 66 -11.54 -4.58 23.12
CA ALA A 66 -12.30 -3.93 24.19
C ALA A 66 -13.63 -3.34 23.66
N ASP A 67 -14.64 -3.28 24.53
CA ASP A 67 -15.94 -2.70 24.19
C ASP A 67 -15.81 -1.26 23.69
N GLY A 68 -16.48 -0.97 22.57
CA GLY A 68 -16.45 0.34 21.92
C GLY A 68 -15.15 0.69 21.19
N ALA A 69 -14.14 -0.19 21.18
CA ALA A 69 -12.94 0.03 20.38
C ALA A 69 -13.17 -0.27 18.89
N GLN A 70 -12.49 0.48 18.03
CA GLN A 70 -12.49 0.32 16.58
C GLN A 70 -11.08 0.00 16.09
N SER A 71 -10.96 -1.04 15.27
CA SER A 71 -9.69 -1.39 14.65
C SER A 71 -9.40 -0.52 13.44
N ARG A 72 -8.15 -0.10 13.28
CA ARG A 72 -7.60 0.51 12.07
C ARG A 72 -6.35 -0.24 11.66
N TYR A 73 -6.16 -0.42 10.36
CA TYR A 73 -5.05 -1.18 9.82
C TYR A 73 -4.13 -0.24 9.06
N VAL A 74 -2.89 -0.11 9.52
CA VAL A 74 -1.82 0.59 8.81
C VAL A 74 -1.07 -0.44 7.97
N VAL A 75 -1.15 -0.31 6.66
CA VAL A 75 -0.51 -1.21 5.69
C VAL A 75 0.37 -0.40 4.74
N PRO A 76 1.27 -1.03 3.97
CA PRO A 76 1.96 -0.34 2.88
C PRO A 76 0.95 0.30 1.92
N ARG A 77 1.36 1.39 1.28
CA ARG A 77 0.49 2.13 0.36
C ARG A 77 -0.10 1.20 -0.69
N LEU A 78 -1.43 1.25 -0.87
CA LEU A 78 -2.10 0.40 -1.85
C LEU A 78 -1.50 0.61 -3.24
N GLY A 79 -1.29 -0.49 -3.97
CA GLY A 79 -0.56 -0.49 -5.25
C GLY A 79 0.97 -0.61 -5.13
N THR A 80 1.52 -0.70 -3.92
CA THR A 80 2.95 -0.94 -3.69
C THR A 80 3.22 -2.32 -3.11
N ARG A 81 4.48 -2.75 -3.19
CA ARG A 81 5.01 -3.94 -2.49
C ARG A 81 6.14 -3.51 -1.58
N SER A 82 6.02 -3.81 -0.28
CA SER A 82 7.07 -3.45 0.67
C SER A 82 8.34 -4.30 0.47
N PRO A 83 9.53 -3.80 0.82
CA PRO A 83 10.75 -4.63 0.83
C PRO A 83 10.63 -5.85 1.74
N TRP A 84 9.90 -5.71 2.86
CA TRP A 84 9.60 -6.83 3.76
C TRP A 84 8.77 -7.91 3.05
N SER A 85 7.77 -7.52 2.26
CA SER A 85 6.95 -8.45 1.48
C SER A 85 7.78 -9.23 0.47
N SER A 86 8.71 -8.58 -0.23
CA SER A 86 9.62 -9.26 -1.15
C SER A 86 10.40 -10.36 -0.45
N LYS A 87 11.10 -10.03 0.65
CA LYS A 87 11.94 -11.01 1.34
C LYS A 87 11.14 -12.10 2.06
N ALA A 88 10.04 -11.73 2.73
CA ALA A 88 9.21 -12.70 3.44
C ALA A 88 8.53 -13.69 2.47
N THR A 89 8.09 -13.21 1.29
CA THR A 89 7.54 -14.11 0.26
C THR A 89 8.59 -15.09 -0.24
N GLU A 90 9.81 -14.61 -0.52
CA GLU A 90 10.93 -15.47 -0.93
C GLU A 90 11.25 -16.54 0.13
N LEU A 91 11.25 -16.18 1.42
CA LEU A 91 11.49 -17.13 2.51
C LEU A 91 10.37 -18.19 2.60
N LEU A 92 9.11 -17.80 2.48
CA LEU A 92 7.99 -18.73 2.50
C LEU A 92 8.02 -19.68 1.29
N GLN A 93 8.31 -19.16 0.10
CA GLN A 93 8.48 -19.97 -1.11
C GLN A 93 9.69 -20.89 -1.01
N GLY A 94 10.82 -20.42 -0.47
CA GLY A 94 12.01 -21.23 -0.22
C GLY A 94 11.80 -22.34 0.82
N ALA A 95 10.84 -22.16 1.73
CA ALA A 95 10.35 -23.21 2.63
C ALA A 95 9.32 -24.16 1.98
N GLY A 96 9.05 -24.00 0.69
CA GLY A 96 8.12 -24.84 -0.08
C GLY A 96 6.64 -24.48 0.06
N LEU A 97 6.31 -23.32 0.65
CA LEU A 97 4.90 -22.93 0.82
C LEU A 97 4.34 -22.26 -0.45
N PRO A 98 3.15 -22.66 -0.92
CA PRO A 98 2.48 -22.06 -2.09
C PRO A 98 1.91 -20.68 -1.74
N VAL A 99 2.78 -19.68 -1.60
CA VAL A 99 2.42 -18.29 -1.28
C VAL A 99 2.76 -17.42 -2.47
N ALA A 100 1.76 -16.72 -3.02
CA ALA A 100 1.97 -15.74 -4.08
C ALA A 100 2.59 -14.46 -3.54
N ARG A 101 2.10 -13.99 -2.38
CA ARG A 101 2.62 -12.81 -1.69
C ARG A 101 2.24 -12.83 -0.22
N VAL A 102 3.14 -12.34 0.63
CA VAL A 102 2.81 -11.98 2.03
C VAL A 102 3.11 -10.51 2.26
N GLU A 103 2.31 -9.82 3.05
CA GLU A 103 2.51 -8.42 3.45
C GLU A 103 2.39 -8.28 4.97
N ARG A 104 3.09 -7.29 5.55
CA ARG A 104 3.01 -6.98 6.98
C ARG A 104 2.32 -5.63 7.18
N GLY A 105 1.31 -5.63 8.04
CA GLY A 105 0.63 -4.43 8.52
C GLY A 105 0.70 -4.28 10.04
N LEU A 106 -0.03 -3.29 10.52
CA LEU A 106 -0.22 -2.98 11.93
C LEU A 106 -1.72 -2.79 12.18
N ARG A 107 -2.31 -3.58 13.08
CA ARG A 107 -3.64 -3.33 13.63
C ARG A 107 -3.51 -2.42 14.85
N LEU A 108 -4.30 -1.37 14.92
CA LEU A 108 -4.47 -0.49 16.08
C LEU A 108 -5.92 -0.54 16.53
N ASP A 109 -6.16 -0.92 17.78
CA ASP A 109 -7.48 -0.87 18.39
C ASP A 109 -7.62 0.44 19.17
N LEU A 110 -8.58 1.26 18.76
CA LEU A 110 -8.74 2.64 19.21
C LEU A 110 -10.10 2.83 19.88
N VAL A 111 -10.10 3.28 21.14
CA VAL A 111 -11.30 3.72 21.86
C VAL A 111 -11.46 5.23 21.66
N GLY A 112 -12.70 5.70 21.55
CA GLY A 112 -13.00 7.13 21.36
C GLY A 112 -12.74 7.63 19.93
N TRP A 113 -12.75 6.72 18.94
CA TRP A 113 -12.64 7.11 17.53
C TRP A 113 -13.82 8.03 17.14
N PRO A 114 -13.56 9.26 16.65
CA PRO A 114 -14.61 10.26 16.44
C PRO A 114 -15.55 9.87 15.31
N GLN A 115 -16.74 10.48 15.27
CA GLN A 115 -17.69 10.33 14.16
C GLN A 115 -17.46 11.35 13.04
N ASP A 116 -16.96 12.54 13.38
CA ASP A 116 -16.66 13.62 12.43
C ASP A 116 -15.54 13.24 11.43
N ALA A 117 -15.79 13.53 10.15
CA ALA A 117 -14.88 13.20 9.07
C ALA A 117 -13.60 14.03 9.09
N ALA A 118 -13.68 15.33 9.40
CA ALA A 118 -12.51 16.21 9.40
C ALA A 118 -11.48 15.78 10.47
N THR A 119 -11.97 15.46 11.66
CA THR A 119 -11.17 14.93 12.78
C THR A 119 -10.57 13.57 12.43
N ARG A 120 -11.34 12.67 11.79
CA ARG A 120 -10.81 11.38 11.30
C ARG A 120 -9.66 11.57 10.32
N THR A 121 -9.76 12.50 9.38
CA THR A 121 -8.69 12.82 8.44
C THR A 121 -7.44 13.36 9.14
N ALA A 122 -7.61 14.22 10.15
CA ALA A 122 -6.50 14.74 10.94
C ALA A 122 -5.81 13.62 11.75
N LEU A 123 -6.58 12.74 12.40
CA LEU A 123 -6.06 11.57 13.12
C LEU A 123 -5.34 10.60 12.18
N ALA A 124 -5.89 10.36 10.99
CA ALA A 124 -5.27 9.46 10.02
C ALA A 124 -3.84 9.88 9.69
N LYS A 125 -3.58 11.17 9.50
CA LYS A 125 -2.23 11.72 9.26
C LYS A 125 -1.24 11.49 10.42
N LEU A 126 -1.73 11.23 11.63
CA LEU A 126 -0.89 10.90 12.79
C LEU A 126 -0.62 9.40 12.92
N LEU A 127 -1.51 8.56 12.39
CA LEU A 127 -1.46 7.10 12.51
C LEU A 127 -0.57 6.42 11.46
N HIS A 128 -0.39 7.05 10.30
CA HIS A 128 0.40 6.49 9.21
C HIS A 128 1.14 7.58 8.42
N ASP A 129 2.17 7.19 7.69
CA ASP A 129 2.83 8.03 6.70
C ASP A 129 2.05 7.98 5.37
N PRO A 130 1.42 9.06 4.91
CA PRO A 130 0.61 9.07 3.69
C PRO A 130 1.43 8.84 2.41
N MET A 131 2.76 9.02 2.44
CA MET A 131 3.62 8.77 1.29
C MET A 131 3.84 7.28 1.05
N THR A 132 3.92 6.49 2.13
CA THR A 132 4.39 5.10 2.10
C THR A 132 3.37 4.09 2.62
N GLN A 133 2.31 4.54 3.29
CA GLN A 133 1.33 3.69 3.96
C GLN A 133 -0.11 4.07 3.57
N SER A 134 -1.05 3.19 3.91
CA SER A 134 -2.48 3.44 3.84
C SER A 134 -3.14 3.03 5.15
N LEU A 135 -4.18 3.77 5.55
CA LEU A 135 -4.98 3.47 6.74
C LEU A 135 -6.33 2.89 6.30
N LEU A 136 -6.61 1.66 6.70
CA LEU A 136 -7.83 0.93 6.36
C LEU A 136 -8.77 0.84 7.55
N ALA A 137 -10.07 0.80 7.27
CA ALA A 137 -11.11 0.73 8.28
C ALA A 137 -11.36 -0.71 8.76
N SER A 138 -11.15 -1.69 7.89
CA SER A 138 -11.32 -3.11 8.19
C SER A 138 -10.14 -3.94 7.69
N ARG A 139 -10.06 -5.19 8.19
CA ARG A 139 -9.10 -6.17 7.67
C ARG A 139 -9.42 -6.59 6.24
N ASP A 140 -10.70 -6.60 5.86
CA ASP A 140 -11.16 -7.10 4.56
C ASP A 140 -10.73 -6.13 3.44
N ASP A 141 -10.69 -4.83 3.73
CA ASP A 141 -10.17 -3.79 2.83
C ASP A 141 -8.72 -4.07 2.41
N ALA A 142 -7.96 -4.81 3.23
CA ALA A 142 -6.57 -5.11 2.95
C ALA A 142 -6.37 -6.10 1.79
N GLN A 143 -7.44 -6.73 1.30
CA GLN A 143 -7.42 -7.47 0.04
C GLN A 143 -6.93 -6.61 -1.14
N ALA A 144 -7.13 -5.29 -1.07
CA ALA A 144 -6.64 -4.33 -2.06
C ALA A 144 -5.11 -4.28 -2.18
N LEU A 145 -4.35 -4.77 -1.19
CA LEU A 145 -2.89 -4.90 -1.27
C LEU A 145 -2.45 -5.85 -2.38
N PHE A 146 -3.32 -6.81 -2.73
CA PHE A 146 -3.05 -7.85 -3.72
C PHE A 146 -3.79 -7.62 -5.04
N ALA A 147 -4.46 -6.47 -5.18
CA ALA A 147 -5.08 -6.11 -6.45
C ALA A 147 -4.01 -5.88 -7.51
N SER A 148 -4.02 -6.70 -8.55
CA SER A 148 -3.24 -6.50 -9.75
C SER A 148 -4.12 -5.81 -10.80
N PRO A 149 -3.88 -4.53 -11.12
CA PRO A 149 -4.62 -3.90 -12.20
C PRO A 149 -4.27 -4.58 -13.54
N ALA A 150 -5.23 -4.64 -14.45
CA ALA A 150 -4.99 -5.14 -15.79
C ALA A 150 -3.90 -4.32 -16.48
N ARG A 151 -3.07 -5.00 -17.29
CA ARG A 151 -2.06 -4.33 -18.12
C ARG A 151 -2.75 -3.32 -19.02
N LYS A 152 -2.36 -2.06 -18.93
CA LYS A 152 -2.83 -1.01 -19.84
C LYS A 152 -2.23 -1.25 -21.24
N PRO A 153 -3.01 -1.04 -22.33
CA PRO A 153 -2.47 -1.11 -23.69
C PRO A 153 -1.46 0.01 -23.93
N LEU A 154 -0.56 -0.21 -24.89
CA LEU A 154 0.35 0.83 -25.37
C LEU A 154 -0.46 1.96 -26.00
N GLU A 155 -0.17 3.20 -25.64
CA GLU A 155 -0.83 4.38 -26.23
C GLU A 155 0.00 4.91 -27.40
N ARG A 156 -0.65 5.21 -28.54
CA ARG A 156 -0.04 5.92 -29.67
C ARG A 156 -0.49 7.38 -29.63
N ILE A 157 0.47 8.29 -29.66
CA ILE A 157 0.24 9.72 -29.53
C ILE A 157 0.34 10.33 -30.92
N ALA A 158 -0.78 10.88 -31.40
CA ALA A 158 -0.81 11.59 -32.67
C ALA A 158 0.22 12.72 -32.68
N LEU A 159 0.96 12.89 -33.79
CA LEU A 159 1.93 13.98 -33.90
C LEU A 159 1.32 15.35 -33.57
N ALA A 160 0.06 15.59 -33.94
CA ALA A 160 -0.65 16.84 -33.66
C ALA A 160 -0.95 17.08 -32.16
N ASP A 161 -0.77 16.09 -31.28
CA ASP A 161 -1.09 16.17 -29.84
C ASP A 161 0.15 16.00 -28.95
N LEU A 162 1.37 16.23 -29.46
CA LEU A 162 2.59 16.10 -28.67
C LEU A 162 2.62 17.08 -27.49
N GLU A 163 2.11 18.30 -27.67
CA GLU A 163 1.99 19.30 -26.61
C GLU A 163 0.99 18.85 -25.52
N GLY A 164 -0.10 18.20 -25.91
CA GLY A 164 -1.09 17.62 -25.01
C GLY A 164 -0.50 16.45 -24.21
N ALA A 165 0.22 15.56 -24.89
CA ALA A 165 0.94 14.46 -24.29
C ALA A 165 2.03 14.94 -23.32
N ASN A 166 2.82 15.96 -23.68
CA ASN A 166 3.84 16.56 -22.82
C ASN A 166 3.25 16.99 -21.46
N ARG A 167 2.12 17.70 -21.46
CA ARG A 167 1.43 18.13 -20.24
C ARG A 167 0.82 16.96 -19.45
N ARG A 168 0.15 16.03 -20.14
CA ARG A 168 -0.57 14.92 -19.49
C ARG A 168 0.37 13.90 -18.87
N LEU A 169 1.47 13.59 -19.56
CA LEU A 169 2.46 12.61 -19.12
C LEU A 169 3.57 13.23 -18.27
N GLY A 170 3.64 14.58 -18.20
CA GLY A 170 4.65 15.29 -17.42
C GLY A 170 6.05 15.12 -17.99
N LEU A 171 6.20 15.16 -19.32
CA LEU A 171 7.47 14.89 -20.00
C LEU A 171 8.48 16.04 -19.86
N ALA A 172 8.02 17.25 -19.52
CA ALA A 172 8.86 18.44 -19.37
C ALA A 172 9.72 18.77 -20.62
N LEU A 173 9.22 18.42 -21.81
CA LEU A 173 9.89 18.72 -23.08
C LEU A 173 9.79 20.21 -23.41
N ALA A 174 10.89 20.77 -23.90
CA ALA A 174 10.96 22.10 -24.49
C ALA A 174 10.35 22.13 -25.91
N ASP A 175 10.03 23.34 -26.40
CA ASP A 175 9.35 23.51 -27.69
C ASP A 175 10.20 22.97 -28.87
N ASP A 176 11.52 23.11 -28.81
CA ASP A 176 12.44 22.59 -29.81
C ASP A 176 12.57 21.05 -29.77
N GLU A 177 12.50 20.44 -28.59
CA GLU A 177 12.43 18.98 -28.42
C GLU A 177 11.13 18.40 -28.98
N ILE A 178 10.01 19.08 -28.78
CA ILE A 178 8.71 18.68 -29.35
C ILE A 178 8.76 18.74 -30.87
N GLU A 179 9.32 19.82 -31.44
CA GLU A 179 9.45 19.95 -32.89
C GLU A 179 10.42 18.91 -33.48
N TYR A 180 11.51 18.62 -32.78
CA TYR A 180 12.42 17.55 -33.16
C TYR A 180 11.70 16.19 -33.22
N LEU A 181 10.93 15.83 -32.20
CA LEU A 181 10.16 14.59 -32.16
C LEU A 181 9.12 14.55 -33.28
N ARG A 182 8.42 15.66 -33.53
CA ARG A 182 7.45 15.79 -34.62
C ARG A 182 8.10 15.48 -35.97
N ALA A 183 9.25 16.10 -36.25
CA ALA A 183 9.98 15.88 -37.49
C ALA A 183 10.42 14.42 -37.65
N ARG A 184 11.02 13.82 -36.61
CA ARG A 184 11.53 12.44 -36.67
C ARG A 184 10.44 11.41 -36.84
N TYR A 185 9.32 11.55 -36.15
CA TYR A 185 8.22 10.60 -36.29
C TYR A 185 7.41 10.81 -37.59
N ALA A 186 7.38 12.03 -38.11
CA ALA A 186 6.87 12.28 -39.46
C ALA A 186 7.72 11.57 -40.53
N GLU A 187 9.05 11.64 -40.43
CA GLU A 187 9.97 10.90 -41.32
C GLU A 187 9.78 9.38 -41.21
N LEU A 188 9.52 8.86 -40.01
CA LEU A 188 9.26 7.44 -39.77
C LEU A 188 7.87 6.99 -40.24
N GLY A 189 6.97 7.91 -40.59
CA GLY A 189 5.62 7.60 -41.07
C GLY A 189 4.72 6.94 -40.02
N ARG A 190 4.96 7.19 -38.72
CA ARG A 190 4.16 6.61 -37.63
C ARG A 190 4.11 7.52 -36.41
N ASP A 191 3.05 7.36 -35.62
CA ASP A 191 2.94 8.01 -34.33
C ASP A 191 3.89 7.39 -33.28
N PRO A 192 4.53 8.22 -32.43
CA PRO A 192 5.25 7.72 -31.27
C PRO A 192 4.31 7.03 -30.28
N SER A 193 4.86 6.10 -29.51
CA SER A 193 4.20 5.60 -28.31
C SER A 193 4.50 6.48 -27.10
N ASP A 194 3.60 6.45 -26.12
CA ASP A 194 3.79 7.05 -24.80
C ASP A 194 5.13 6.65 -24.14
N VAL A 195 5.52 5.38 -24.26
CA VAL A 195 6.81 4.87 -23.75
C VAL A 195 8.00 5.45 -24.50
N GLU A 196 7.92 5.57 -25.84
CA GLU A 196 8.99 6.18 -26.63
C GLU A 196 9.20 7.66 -26.27
N LEU A 197 8.11 8.41 -26.05
CA LEU A 197 8.18 9.80 -25.61
C LEU A 197 8.74 9.94 -24.19
N MET A 198 8.30 9.07 -23.27
CA MET A 198 8.84 9.02 -21.91
C MET A 198 10.33 8.68 -21.90
N MET A 199 10.78 7.74 -22.73
CA MET A 199 12.19 7.35 -22.84
C MET A 199 13.06 8.49 -23.37
N PHE A 200 12.53 9.33 -24.27
CA PHE A 200 13.24 10.51 -24.76
C PHE A 200 13.36 11.61 -23.68
N ALA A 201 12.34 11.74 -22.84
CA ALA A 201 12.23 12.80 -21.84
C ALA A 201 13.03 12.57 -20.53
N GLN A 202 13.47 11.34 -20.25
CA GLN A 202 14.18 10.94 -19.03
C GLN A 202 15.69 10.84 -19.26
#